data_AF-A0A165K8V5-F1
#
_entry.id   AF-A0A165K8V5-F1
#
_cell.length_a   1.000
_cell.length_b   1.000
_cell.length_c   1.000
_cell.angle_alpha   90.00
_cell.angle_beta   90.00
_cell.angle_gamma   90.00
#
_symmetry.space_group_name_H-M   'P 1'
#
loop_
_entity.id
_entity.type
_entity.pdbx_description
1 polymer ?
#
loop_
_entity_poly.entity_id
_entity_poly.type
_entity_poly.pdbx_seq_one_letter_code
_entity_poly.pdbx_strand_id
1 'polypeptide(L)'
;MLGLLLLLVNVYDTYKVLKGAARPSARSATARKRAMKGCICSWIVWGCWSLLESMVDPVIGWAVPFYGTGKNVMLMLLIMGRTRATEPIYLHLLRPFIKKQAPVLD
;
A
#
# COMPACT_ATOMS: atom_id res chain seq x y z
N MET A 1 14.38 10.67 0.12
CA MET A 1 14.22 10.45 -1.35
C MET A 1 13.43 9.18 -1.68
N LEU A 2 13.76 8.00 -1.13
CA LEU A 2 13.05 6.74 -1.43
C LEU A 2 11.55 6.78 -1.09
N GLY A 3 11.17 7.45 0.01
CA GLY A 3 9.75 7.62 0.35
C GLY A 3 8.95 8.41 -0.69
N LEU A 4 9.54 9.47 -1.27
CA LEU A 4 8.92 10.23 -2.36
C LEU A 4 8.73 9.35 -3.60
N LEU A 5 9.72 8.50 -3.92
CA LEU A 5 9.61 7.55 -5.04
C LEU A 5 8.49 6.54 -4.80
N LEU A 6 8.37 5.96 -3.60
CA LEU A 6 7.29 5.01 -3.30
C LEU A 6 5.91 5.70 -3.36
N LEU A 7 5.83 6.95 -2.90
CA LEU A 7 4.62 7.78 -3.04
C LEU A 7 4.28 8.01 -4.52
N LEU A 8 5.23 8.43 -5.35
CA LEU A 8 5.03 8.66 -6.78
C LEU A 8 4.60 7.37 -7.50
N VAL A 9 5.19 6.23 -7.15
CA VAL A 9 4.81 4.92 -7.69
C VAL A 9 3.38 4.55 -7.28
N ASN A 10 2.99 4.80 -6.02
CA ASN A 10 1.63 4.58 -5.55
C ASN A 10 0.62 5.47 -6.29
N VAL A 11 0.94 6.75 -6.49
CA VAL A 11 0.11 7.71 -7.24
C VAL A 11 -0.01 7.28 -8.70
N TYR A 12 1.10 6.94 -9.34
CA TYR A 12 1.14 6.51 -10.75
C TYR A 12 0.32 5.25 -10.99
N ASP A 13 0.43 4.24 -10.12
CA ASP A 13 -0.36 3.03 -10.24
C ASP A 13 -1.85 3.29 -10.03
N THR A 14 -2.19 4.12 -9.04
CA THR A 14 -3.59 4.49 -8.80
C THR A 14 -4.16 5.21 -10.03
N TYR A 15 -3.41 6.15 -10.61
CA TYR A 15 -3.77 6.83 -11.84
C TYR A 15 -3.94 5.86 -13.01
N LYS A 16 -3.00 4.92 -13.21
CA LYS A 16 -3.06 3.92 -14.28
C LYS A 16 -4.31 3.04 -14.17
N VAL A 17 -4.65 2.61 -12.96
CA VAL A 17 -5.87 1.81 -12.72
C VAL A 17 -7.13 2.65 -12.92
N LEU A 18 -7.13 3.92 -12.51
CA LEU A 18 -8.28 4.82 -12.62
C LEU A 18 -8.57 5.22 -14.07
N LYS A 19 -7.52 5.55 -14.84
CA LYS A 19 -7.61 5.95 -16.26
C LYS A 19 -8.41 4.94 -17.09
N GLY A 20 -8.22 3.65 -16.83
CA GLY A 20 -8.99 2.57 -17.46
C GLY A 20 -8.87 2.54 -18.99
N ALA A 21 -9.54 1.57 -19.61
CA ALA A 21 -9.67 1.51 -21.07
C ALA A 21 -10.90 2.31 -21.52
N ALA A 22 -10.80 3.00 -22.66
CA ALA A 22 -11.90 3.80 -23.23
C ALA A 22 -13.16 2.97 -23.55
N ARG A 23 -13.00 1.67 -23.82
CA ARG A 23 -14.09 0.70 -24.01
C ARG A 23 -13.89 -0.51 -23.09
N PRO A 24 -14.45 -0.49 -21.87
CA PRO A 24 -14.28 -1.58 -20.93
C PRO A 24 -15.18 -2.76 -21.28
N SER A 25 -14.60 -3.97 -21.36
CA SER A 25 -15.35 -5.22 -21.33
C SER A 25 -15.70 -5.62 -19.89
N ALA A 26 -16.71 -6.47 -19.70
CA ALA A 26 -17.07 -6.99 -18.37
C ALA A 26 -15.87 -7.63 -17.63
N ARG A 27 -15.01 -8.34 -18.37
CA ARG A 27 -13.76 -8.91 -17.83
C ARG A 27 -12.77 -7.83 -17.38
N SER A 28 -12.59 -6.77 -18.19
CA SER A 28 -11.72 -5.65 -17.81
C SER A 28 -12.24 -4.87 -16.61
N ALA A 29 -13.56 -4.75 -16.46
CA ALA A 29 -14.19 -4.10 -15.32
C ALA A 29 -13.92 -4.87 -14.01
N THR A 30 -14.04 -6.20 -14.05
CA THR A 30 -13.71 -7.07 -12.91
C THR A 30 -12.23 -7.04 -12.56
N ALA A 31 -11.35 -7.08 -13.57
CA ALA A 31 -9.91 -6.95 -13.37
C ALA A 31 -9.52 -5.59 -12.76
N ARG A 32 -10.14 -4.49 -13.22
CA ARG A 32 -9.94 -3.15 -12.66
C ARG A 32 -10.40 -3.06 -11.21
N LYS A 33 -11.54 -3.65 -10.86
CA LYS A 33 -12.01 -3.73 -9.45
C LYS A 33 -11.00 -4.45 -8.56
N ARG A 34 -10.40 -5.56 -9.03
CA ARG A 34 -9.34 -6.27 -8.29
C ARG A 34 -8.08 -5.42 -8.16
N ALA A 35 -7.66 -4.75 -9.24
CA ALA A 35 -6.49 -3.87 -9.22
C ALA A 35 -6.67 -2.68 -8.25
N MET A 36 -7.85 -2.05 -8.22
CA MET A 36 -8.16 -0.96 -7.28
C MET A 36 -8.04 -1.41 -5.82
N LYS A 37 -8.50 -2.62 -5.50
CA LYS A 37 -8.34 -3.19 -4.14
C LYS A 37 -6.87 -3.36 -3.77
N GLY A 38 -6.03 -3.76 -4.72
CA GLY A 38 -4.58 -3.80 -4.56
C GLY A 38 -3.98 -2.42 -4.29
N CYS A 39 -4.37 -1.39 -5.05
CA CYS A 39 -3.92 -0.02 -4.83
C CYS A 39 -4.28 0.50 -3.43
N ILE A 40 -5.51 0.24 -2.95
CA ILE A 40 -5.93 0.63 -1.60
C ILE A 40 -5.07 -0.04 -0.53
N CYS A 41 -4.76 -1.34 -0.68
CA CYS A 41 -3.87 -2.03 0.24
C CYS A 41 -2.48 -1.40 0.28
N SER A 42 -1.92 -1.03 -0.88
CA SER A 42 -0.64 -0.32 -0.95
C SER A 42 -0.66 1.02 -0.23
N TRP A 43 -1.76 1.77 -0.33
CA TRP A 43 -1.95 3.03 0.40
C TRP A 43 -2.01 2.85 1.91
N ILE A 44 -2.70 1.81 2.38
CA ILE A 44 -2.77 1.50 3.82
C ILE A 44 -1.38 1.15 4.35
N VAL A 45 -0.66 0.27 3.64
CA VAL A 45 0.71 -0.11 4.01
C VAL A 45 1.63 1.11 4.06
N TRP A 46 1.52 2.00 3.06
CA TRP A 46 2.27 3.26 3.04
C TRP A 46 1.90 4.16 4.23
N GLY A 47 0.61 4.34 4.52
CA GLY A 47 0.15 5.13 5.66
C GLY A 47 0.65 4.59 7.00
N CYS A 48 0.56 3.27 7.21
CA CYS A 48 1.11 2.61 8.40
C CYS A 48 2.62 2.83 8.50
N TRP A 49 3.36 2.69 7.39
CA TRP A 49 4.79 2.96 7.36
C TRP A 49 5.11 4.41 7.72
N SER A 50 4.43 5.39 7.11
CA SER A 50 4.65 6.82 7.39
C SER A 50 4.34 7.20 8.84
N LEU A 51 3.31 6.58 9.44
CA LEU A 51 2.99 6.78 10.86
C LEU A 51 4.07 6.18 11.77
N LEU A 52 4.49 4.94 11.51
CA LEU A 52 5.57 4.29 12.25
C LEU A 52 6.86 5.09 12.12
N GLU A 53 7.22 5.52 10.92
CA GLU A 53 8.38 6.36 10.67
C GLU A 53 8.34 7.64 11.51
N SER A 54 7.21 8.34 11.52
CA SER A 54 7.04 9.59 12.26
C SER A 54 7.11 9.41 13.78
N MET A 55 6.66 8.26 14.30
CA MET A 55 6.72 7.96 15.73
C MET A 55 8.06 7.40 16.18
N VAL A 56 8.75 6.65 15.32
CA VAL A 56 9.98 5.93 15.67
C VAL A 56 11.23 6.77 15.40
N ASP A 57 11.23 7.63 14.37
CA ASP A 57 12.36 8.55 14.07
C ASP A 57 12.78 9.38 15.29
N PRO A 58 11.89 10.07 16.03
CA PRO A 58 12.31 10.88 17.18
C PRO A 58 12.71 10.04 18.40
N VAL A 59 12.17 8.81 18.54
CA VAL A 59 12.39 7.95 19.71
C VAL A 59 13.67 7.11 19.59
N ILE A 60 13.93 6.56 18.41
CA ILE A 60 15.02 5.59 18.18
C ILE A 60 16.17 6.22 17.39
N GLY A 61 15.91 7.27 16.60
CA GLY A 61 16.90 7.90 15.74
C GLY A 61 18.09 8.53 16.48
N TRP A 62 17.92 8.91 17.76
CA TRP A 62 19.00 9.43 18.59
C TRP A 62 19.87 8.32 19.23
N ALA A 63 19.30 7.12 19.44
CA ALA A 63 19.92 6.06 20.24
C ALA A 63 20.68 5.02 19.39
N VAL A 64 20.28 4.80 18.12
CA VAL A 64 20.78 3.68 17.32
C VAL A 64 21.59 4.15 16.12
N PRO A 65 22.92 3.93 16.11
CA PRO A 65 23.73 4.17 14.91
C PRO A 65 23.29 3.22 13.78
N PHE A 66 23.31 3.71 12.53
CA PHE A 66 22.84 3.01 11.30
C PHE A 66 21.33 2.83 11.11
N TYR A 67 20.48 3.42 11.96
CA TYR A 67 19.02 3.37 11.79
C TYR A 67 18.53 3.86 10.40
N GLY A 68 19.19 4.88 9.85
CA GLY A 68 18.89 5.39 8.49
C GLY A 68 19.14 4.37 7.37
N THR A 69 20.13 3.48 7.52
CA THR A 69 20.42 2.44 6.52
C THR A 69 19.37 1.34 6.54
N GLY A 70 18.99 0.86 7.74
CA GLY A 70 17.92 -0.12 7.89
C GLY A 70 16.58 0.39 7.35
N LYS A 71 16.26 1.65 7.59
CA LYS A 71 15.09 2.34 7.05
C LYS A 71 15.04 2.31 5.52
N ASN A 72 16.16 2.59 4.86
CA ASN A 72 16.24 2.54 3.40
C ASN A 72 16.10 1.13 2.83
N VAL A 73 16.66 0.11 3.51
CA VAL A 73 16.49 -1.30 3.13
C VAL A 73 15.04 -1.73 3.27
N MET A 74 14.37 -1.32 4.35
CA MET A 74 12.97 -1.65 4.60
C MET A 74 12.04 -1.00 3.58
N LEU A 75 12.32 0.26 3.20
CA LEU A 75 11.65 0.94 2.09
C LEU A 75 11.89 0.25 0.74
N MET A 76 13.11 -0.17 0.45
CA MET A 76 13.44 -0.94 -0.76
C MET A 76 12.64 -2.26 -0.83
N LEU A 77 12.59 -3.00 0.28
CA LEU A 77 11.79 -4.22 0.38
C LEU A 77 10.30 -3.93 0.19
N LEU A 78 9.80 -2.80 0.70
CA LEU A 78 8.42 -2.38 0.51
C LEU A 78 8.11 -2.07 -0.96
N ILE A 79 9.03 -1.40 -1.67
CA ILE A 79 8.93 -1.12 -3.11
C ILE A 79 8.91 -2.43 -3.91
N MET A 80 9.85 -3.34 -3.64
CA MET A 80 9.99 -4.60 -4.37
C MET A 80 8.85 -5.59 -4.07
N GLY A 81 8.43 -5.68 -2.80
CA GLY A 81 7.38 -6.59 -2.34
C GLY A 81 5.96 -6.16 -2.74
N ARG A 82 5.74 -4.91 -3.13
CA ARG A 82 4.41 -4.32 -3.34
C ARG A 82 3.53 -5.06 -4.35
N THR A 83 4.12 -5.64 -5.39
CA THR A 83 3.38 -6.38 -6.44
C THR A 83 2.94 -7.78 -5.99
N ARG A 84 3.64 -8.41 -5.03
CA ARG A 84 3.32 -9.76 -4.54
C ARG A 84 2.62 -9.76 -3.18
N ALA A 85 2.89 -8.77 -2.34
CA ALA A 85 2.36 -8.67 -0.98
C ALA A 85 0.92 -8.13 -0.92
N THR A 86 0.45 -7.44 -1.96
CA THR A 86 -0.90 -6.86 -2.00
C THR A 86 -2.01 -7.91 -1.97
N GLU A 87 -1.77 -9.11 -2.51
CA GLU A 87 -2.74 -10.21 -2.51
C GLU A 87 -2.96 -10.87 -1.13
N PRO A 88 -1.92 -11.32 -0.39
CA PRO A 88 -2.11 -11.87 0.96
C PRO A 88 -2.61 -10.82 1.96
N ILE A 89 -2.16 -9.56 1.85
CA ILE A 89 -2.61 -8.45 2.71
C ILE A 89 -4.11 -8.20 2.50
N TYR A 90 -4.58 -8.19 1.25
CA TYR A 90 -6.01 -8.03 0.96
C TYR A 90 -6.86 -9.15 1.59
N LEU A 91 -6.38 -10.39 1.50
CA LEU A 91 -7.10 -11.56 2.00
C LEU A 91 -7.11 -11.66 3.53
N HIS A 92 -6.03 -11.29 4.21
CA HIS A 92 -5.91 -11.44 5.66
C HIS A 92 -6.30 -10.20 6.46
N LEU A 93 -6.11 -9.00 5.93
CA LEU A 93 -6.47 -7.76 6.62
C LEU A 93 -7.80 -7.24 6.07
N LEU A 94 -7.87 -6.88 4.78
CA LEU A 94 -9.03 -6.17 4.27
C LEU A 94 -10.33 -7.01 4.28
N ARG A 95 -10.25 -8.27 3.85
CA ARG A 95 -11.42 -9.15 3.75
C ARG A 95 -12.15 -9.37 5.10
N PRO A 96 -11.47 -9.73 6.21
CA PRO A 96 -12.15 -9.88 7.49
C PRO A 96 -12.65 -8.56 8.06
N PHE A 97 -11.94 -7.45 7.88
CA PHE A 97 -12.40 -6.14 8.34
C PHE A 97 -13.69 -5.71 7.64
N ILE A 98 -13.76 -5.82 6.31
CA ILE A 98 -14.97 -5.50 5.53
C ILE A 98 -16.13 -6.44 5.91
N LYS A 99 -15.86 -7.74 6.06
CA LYS A 99 -16.90 -8.71 6.45
C LYS A 99 -17.46 -8.45 7.85
N LYS A 100 -16.63 -7.95 8.78
CA LYS A 100 -17.06 -7.60 10.14
C LYS A 100 -17.94 -6.34 10.19
N GLN A 101 -17.77 -5.41 9.25
CA GLN A 101 -18.54 -4.15 9.25
C GLN A 101 -19.81 -4.19 8.40
N ALA A 102 -19.93 -5.16 7.48
CA ALA A 102 -21.16 -5.38 6.71
C ALA A 102 -22.44 -5.51 7.58
N PRO A 103 -22.47 -6.29 8.68
CA PRO A 103 -23.67 -6.41 9.52
C PRO A 103 -23.97 -5.18 10.40
N VAL A 104 -23.11 -4.16 10.42
CA VAL A 104 -23.33 -2.90 11.17
C VAL A 104 -23.93 -1.82 10.26
N LEU A 105 -23.93 -2.04 8.94
CA LEU A 105 -24.46 -1.11 7.93
C LEU A 105 -25.85 -1.51 7.37
N ASP A 106 -26.41 -2.64 7.83
CA ASP A 106 -27.82 -3.02 7.63
C ASP A 106 -28.67 -2.54 8.82
#